data_AF-A0A935C2M2-F1
#
_entry.id   AF-A0A935C2M2-F1
#
_cell.length_a   1.000
_cell.length_b   1.000
_cell.length_c   1.000
_cell.angle_alpha   90.00
_cell.angle_beta   90.00
_cell.angle_gamma   90.00
#
_symmetry.space_group_name_H-M   'P 1'
#
loop_
_entity.id
_entity.type
_entity.pdbx_description
1 polymer ?
#
loop_
_entity_poly.entity_id
_entity_poly.type
_entity_poly.pdbx_seq_one_letter_code
_entity_poly.pdbx_strand_id
1 'polypeptide(L)'
;MAEDRIAAAQVVLEEVMERALEEAREASAAGNSERLQAFVELLSWAKLQAEVLGMPPFANRELRELDPEALLVPQRKAPSQAMTVIPRSSP
;
A
#
# COMPACT_ATOMS: atom_id res chain seq x y z
N MET A 1 0.35 12.61 30.43
CA MET A 1 -0.17 11.26 30.81
C MET A 1 -1.10 10.66 29.75
N ALA A 2 -2.15 11.34 29.28
CA ALA A 2 -3.00 10.82 28.17
C ALA A 2 -2.37 11.10 26.79
N GLU A 3 -1.83 12.31 26.59
CA GLU A 3 -1.15 12.73 25.35
C GLU A 3 0.07 11.84 25.02
N ASP A 4 0.90 11.52 26.03
CA ASP A 4 2.07 10.64 25.86
C ASP A 4 1.70 9.22 25.38
N ARG A 5 0.52 8.72 25.78
CA ARG A 5 0.03 7.40 25.36
C ARG A 5 -0.46 7.41 23.92
N ILE A 6 -1.09 8.50 23.48
CA ILE A 6 -1.53 8.66 22.09
C ILE A 6 -0.30 8.79 21.18
N ALA A 7 0.71 9.55 21.58
CA ALA A 7 1.96 9.67 20.83
C ALA A 7 2.67 8.31 20.67
N ALA A 8 2.80 7.52 21.74
CA ALA A 8 3.38 6.18 21.65
C ALA A 8 2.54 5.22 20.78
N ALA A 9 1.22 5.25 20.91
CA ALA A 9 0.31 4.45 20.10
C ALA A 9 0.38 4.81 18.61
N GLN A 10 0.55 6.10 18.30
CA GLN A 10 0.71 6.57 16.93
C GLN A 10 1.99 6.04 16.30
N VAL A 11 3.13 6.08 17.01
CA VAL A 11 4.40 5.53 16.50
C VAL A 11 4.26 4.05 16.18
N VAL A 12 3.67 3.27 17.09
CA VAL A 12 3.45 1.83 16.88
C VAL A 12 2.51 1.58 15.69
N LEU A 13 1.43 2.35 15.58
CA LEU A 13 0.49 2.22 14.47
C LEU A 13 1.16 2.54 13.13
N GLU A 14 2.02 3.57 13.10
CA GLU A 14 2.80 3.95 11.92
C GLU A 14 3.74 2.81 11.49
N GLU A 15 4.53 2.25 12.42
CA GLU A 15 5.41 1.10 12.16
C GLU A 15 4.65 -0.13 11.62
N VAL A 16 3.49 -0.45 12.21
CA VAL A 16 2.63 -1.55 11.75
C VAL A 16 2.14 -1.31 10.32
N MET A 17 1.71 -0.08 10.02
CA MET A 17 1.23 0.27 8.69
C MET A 17 2.35 0.27 7.63
N GLU A 18 3.56 0.72 7.98
CA GLU A 18 4.71 0.66 7.08
C GLU A 18 5.01 -0.80 6.69
N ARG A 19 5.05 -1.69 7.69
CA ARG A 19 5.29 -3.11 7.43
C ARG A 19 4.15 -3.74 6.64
N ALA A 20 2.89 -3.45 6.98
CA ALA A 20 1.74 -3.98 6.26
C ALA A 20 1.72 -3.52 4.78
N LEU A 21 2.16 -2.29 4.49
CA LEU A 21 2.26 -1.79 3.12
C LEU A 21 3.36 -2.50 2.32
N GLU A 22 4.53 -2.74 2.92
CA GLU A 22 5.60 -3.53 2.31
C GLU A 22 5.10 -4.95 1.97
N GLU A 23 4.45 -5.60 2.91
CA GLU A 23 3.90 -6.95 2.77
C GLU A 23 2.77 -7.03 1.73
N ALA A 24 1.92 -6.00 1.65
CA ALA A 24 0.90 -5.87 0.60
C ALA A 24 1.53 -5.79 -0.79
N ARG A 25 2.61 -5.01 -0.94
CA ARG A 25 3.36 -4.90 -2.22
C ARG A 25 3.97 -6.23 -2.62
N GLU A 26 4.57 -6.94 -1.69
CA GLU A 26 5.11 -8.29 -1.93
C GLU A 26 4.00 -9.27 -2.34
N ALA A 27 2.86 -9.26 -1.63
CA ALA A 27 1.72 -10.11 -1.96
C ALA A 27 1.17 -9.81 -3.36
N SER A 28 1.04 -8.52 -3.71
CA SER A 28 0.65 -8.08 -5.05
C SER A 28 1.66 -8.54 -6.12
N ALA A 29 2.96 -8.38 -5.87
CA ALA A 29 4.01 -8.79 -6.82
C ALA A 29 4.04 -10.32 -7.01
N ALA A 30 3.72 -11.07 -5.97
CA ALA A 30 3.59 -12.53 -5.99
C ALA A 30 2.24 -13.02 -6.57
N GLY A 31 1.28 -12.13 -6.83
CA GLY A 31 -0.07 -12.51 -7.29
C GLY A 31 -0.90 -13.23 -6.21
N ASN A 32 -0.55 -13.07 -4.94
CA ASN A 32 -1.27 -13.68 -3.82
C ASN A 32 -2.41 -12.73 -3.36
N SER A 33 -3.58 -12.88 -3.97
CA SER A 33 -4.73 -12.01 -3.73
C SER A 33 -5.30 -12.11 -2.31
N GLU A 34 -5.30 -13.30 -1.71
CA GLU A 34 -5.79 -13.49 -0.34
C GLU A 34 -4.89 -12.77 0.68
N ARG A 35 -3.56 -12.92 0.54
CA ARG A 35 -2.59 -12.22 1.40
C ARG A 35 -2.66 -10.70 1.19
N LEU A 36 -2.80 -10.25 -0.07
CA LEU A 36 -2.96 -8.84 -0.38
C LEU A 36 -4.22 -8.27 0.30
N GLN A 37 -5.36 -8.96 0.17
CA GLN A 37 -6.62 -8.57 0.78
C GLN A 37 -6.49 -8.41 2.30
N ALA A 38 -5.85 -9.36 2.98
CA ALA A 38 -5.64 -9.30 4.42
C ALA A 38 -4.83 -8.06 4.86
N PHE A 39 -3.78 -7.69 4.12
CA PHE A 39 -3.01 -6.49 4.43
C PHE A 39 -3.75 -5.20 4.08
N VAL A 40 -4.55 -5.20 3.02
CA VAL A 40 -5.44 -4.06 2.70
C VAL A 40 -6.45 -3.84 3.82
N GLU A 41 -7.07 -4.90 4.34
CA GLU A 41 -7.98 -4.82 5.48
C GLU A 41 -7.30 -4.28 6.74
N LEU A 42 -6.07 -4.74 7.04
CA LEU A 42 -5.28 -4.23 8.15
C LEU A 42 -4.98 -2.73 8.00
N LEU A 43 -4.57 -2.29 6.81
CA LEU A 43 -4.27 -0.89 6.51
C LEU A 43 -5.52 -0.01 6.62
N SER A 44 -6.67 -0.47 6.10
CA SER A 44 -7.96 0.22 6.22
C SER A 44 -8.41 0.35 7.67
N TRP A 45 -8.30 -0.74 8.44
CA TRP A 45 -8.61 -0.73 9.87
C TRP A 45 -7.71 0.26 10.62
N ALA A 46 -6.41 0.26 10.36
CA ALA A 46 -5.46 1.14 11.03
C ALA A 46 -5.77 2.63 10.75
N LYS A 47 -6.11 2.99 9.51
CA LYS A 47 -6.52 4.36 9.17
C LYS A 47 -7.81 4.76 9.91
N LEU A 48 -8.80 3.86 9.96
CA LEU A 48 -10.04 4.11 10.70
C LEU A 48 -9.78 4.28 12.20
N GLN A 49 -8.90 3.48 12.80
CA GLN A 49 -8.55 3.63 14.21
C GLN A 49 -7.88 4.98 14.49
N ALA A 50 -6.95 5.41 13.64
CA ALA A 50 -6.31 6.72 13.77
C ALA A 50 -7.34 7.86 13.75
N GLU A 51 -8.34 7.78 12.86
CA GLU A 51 -9.44 8.74 12.78
C GLU A 51 -10.32 8.73 14.03
N VAL A 52 -10.78 7.55 14.48
CA VAL A 52 -11.62 7.39 15.68
C VAL A 52 -10.94 7.89 16.94
N LEU A 53 -9.62 7.70 17.04
CA LEU A 53 -8.81 8.14 18.18
C LEU A 53 -8.39 9.61 18.08
N GLY A 54 -8.75 10.31 17.00
CA GLY A 54 -8.34 11.70 16.78
C GLY A 54 -6.82 11.87 16.70
N MET A 55 -6.11 10.85 16.21
CA MET A 55 -4.66 10.91 16.05
C MET A 55 -4.30 11.97 15.00
N PRO A 56 -3.18 12.68 15.18
CA PRO A 56 -2.68 13.56 14.14
C PRO A 56 -2.27 12.73 12.91
N PRO A 57 -2.15 13.37 11.73
CA PRO A 57 -1.71 12.67 10.53
C PRO A 57 -0.35 11.97 10.73
N PHE A 58 -0.19 10.80 10.12
CA PHE A 58 1.09 10.08 10.10
C PHE A 58 2.22 10.96 9.55
N ALA A 59 3.41 10.81 10.12
CA ALA A 59 4.59 11.56 9.69
C ALA A 59 5.06 11.07 8.31
N ASN A 60 4.96 9.77 8.06
CA ASN A 60 5.20 9.14 6.79
C ASN A 60 4.15 9.61 5.76
N ARG A 61 4.65 10.30 4.73
CA ARG A 61 3.82 10.84 3.65
C ARG A 61 3.05 9.76 2.89
N GLU A 62 3.68 8.61 2.66
CA GLU A 62 3.07 7.51 1.93
C GLU A 62 1.87 6.95 2.69
N LEU A 63 1.99 6.72 4.00
CA LEU A 63 0.87 6.27 4.84
C LEU A 63 -0.25 7.29 4.96
N ARG A 64 0.13 8.58 5.03
CA ARG A 64 -0.84 9.69 5.07
C ARG A 64 -1.69 9.74 3.81
N GLU A 65 -1.07 9.65 2.65
CA GLU A 65 -1.72 9.71 1.33
C GLU A 65 -2.27 8.35 0.85
N LEU A 66 -1.97 7.27 1.56
CA LEU A 66 -2.37 5.91 1.19
C LEU A 66 -3.89 5.76 1.09
N ASP A 67 -4.36 5.28 -0.05
CA ASP A 67 -5.67 4.65 -0.19
C ASP A 67 -5.45 3.12 -0.23
N PRO A 68 -5.81 2.39 0.85
CA PRO A 68 -5.58 0.94 0.89
C PRO A 68 -6.32 0.19 -0.22
N GLU A 69 -7.54 0.62 -0.60
CA GLU A 69 -8.33 -0.09 -1.60
C GLU A 69 -7.72 0.05 -3.01
N ALA A 70 -6.99 1.15 -3.26
CA ALA A 70 -6.27 1.34 -4.50
C ALA A 70 -5.19 0.26 -4.75
N LEU A 71 -4.71 -0.42 -3.70
CA LEU A 71 -3.76 -1.52 -3.82
C LEU A 71 -4.38 -2.78 -4.44
N LEU A 72 -5.71 -2.94 -4.36
CA LEU A 72 -6.43 -4.08 -4.96
C LEU A 72 -6.61 -3.93 -6.47
N VAL A 73 -6.50 -2.69 -6.99
CA VAL A 73 -6.63 -2.44 -8.42
C VAL A 73 -5.38 -2.97 -9.11
N PRO A 74 -5.51 -3.89 -10.09
CA PRO A 74 -4.36 -4.36 -10.84
C PRO A 74 -3.64 -3.16 -11.47
N GLN A 75 -2.42 -2.91 -11.01
CA GLN A 75 -1.52 -1.94 -11.63
C GLN A 75 -1.36 -2.39 -13.08
N ARG A 76 -2.10 -1.77 -14.02
CA ARG A 76 -1.94 -2.04 -15.44
C ARG A 76 -0.49 -1.72 -15.75
N LYS A 77 0.35 -2.76 -15.91
CA LYS A 77 1.67 -2.60 -16.50
C LYS A 77 1.45 -1.80 -17.77
N ALA A 78 2.05 -0.61 -17.86
CA ALA A 78 2.03 0.18 -19.07
C ALA A 78 2.38 -0.77 -20.24
N PRO A 79 1.65 -0.75 -21.36
CA PRO A 79 1.95 -1.61 -22.48
C PRO A 79 3.42 -1.35 -22.87
N SER A 80 4.26 -2.35 -22.64
CA SER A 80 5.63 -2.38 -23.16
C SER A 80 5.50 -2.19 -24.66
N GLN A 81 6.09 -1.12 -25.19
CA GLN A 81 6.16 -0.87 -26.62
C GLN A 81 7.01 -1.97 -27.28
N ALA A 82 6.44 -3.14 -27.50
CA ALA A 82 6.97 -4.14 -28.42
C ALA A 82 6.65 -3.67 -29.84
N MET A 83 7.39 -2.66 -30.32
CA MET A 83 7.38 -2.28 -31.73
C MET A 83 8.13 -3.33 -32.55
N THR A 84 7.32 -4.26 -33.08
CA THR A 84 7.41 -4.93 -34.38
C THR A 84 8.79 -4.95 -35.06
N VAL A 85 9.44 -6.12 -35.00
CA VAL A 85 10.46 -6.51 -35.98
C VAL A 85 9.74 -6.78 -37.30
N ILE A 86 9.98 -5.96 -38.32
CA ILE A 86 9.59 -6.27 -39.70
C ILE A 86 10.78 -6.98 -40.36
N PRO A 87 10.70 -8.28 -40.71
CA PRO A 87 11.65 -8.86 -41.65
C PRO A 87 11.19 -8.51 -43.07
N ARG A 88 12.01 -7.81 -43.84
CA ARG A 88 11.85 -7.77 -45.29
C ARG A 88 13.10 -8.37 -45.93
N SER A 89 12.92 -9.62 -46.35
CA SER A 89 13.77 -10.33 -47.28
C SER A 89 13.97 -9.53 -48.57
N SER A 90 15.21 -9.55 -49.05
CA SER A 90 15.63 -9.06 -50.36
C SER A 90 14.96 -9.80 -51.51
N PRO A 91 14.79 -9.12 -52.65
CA PRO A 91 15.12 -9.67 -53.97
C PRO A 91 16.36 -8.99 -54.56
#